data_AF-A0A7W1TFM1-F1
#
_entry.id   AF-A0A7W1TFM1-F1
#
_cell.length_a   1.000
_cell.length_b   1.000
_cell.length_c   1.000
_cell.angle_alpha   90.00
_cell.angle_beta   90.00
_cell.angle_gamma   90.00
#
_symmetry.space_group_name_H-M   'P 1'
#
loop_
_entity.id
_entity.type
_entity.pdbx_description
1 polymer ?
#
loop_
_entity_poly.entity_id
_entity_poly.type
_entity_poly.pdbx_seq_one_letter_code
_entity_poly.pdbx_strand_id
1 'polypeptide(L)'
;MRLLPSLCLLATLSFGATAWAADAADEHKPVNTVCPISGKKIDPTIPPVEAKTADGKTIWIGVCSEGSAKKIKKDPAKYVKAAMDDKTIAQEEAGK
;
A
#
# COMPACT_ATOMS: atom_id res chain seq x y z
N MET A 1 -17.36 48.38 -46.96
CA MET A 1 -16.30 47.36 -47.13
C MET A 1 -15.08 47.83 -46.38
N ARG A 2 -14.56 47.00 -45.45
CA ARG A 2 -13.29 47.13 -44.69
C ARG A 2 -13.26 48.20 -43.58
N LEU A 3 -12.77 47.96 -42.37
CA LEU A 3 -12.17 46.81 -41.68
C LEU A 3 -12.29 47.11 -40.17
N LEU A 4 -12.84 46.17 -39.39
CA LEU A 4 -12.81 46.18 -37.93
C LEU A 4 -11.34 46.01 -37.47
N PRO A 5 -10.82 46.79 -36.50
CA PRO A 5 -9.55 46.45 -35.87
C PRO A 5 -9.79 45.26 -34.95
N SER A 6 -9.50 44.10 -35.54
CA SER A 6 -8.89 42.96 -34.87
C SER A 6 -7.80 43.42 -33.89
N LEU A 7 -7.64 42.62 -32.82
CA LEU A 7 -6.45 42.51 -31.96
C LEU A 7 -6.50 43.25 -30.61
N CYS A 8 -7.12 42.59 -29.62
CA CYS A 8 -6.51 42.39 -28.31
C CYS A 8 -7.10 41.13 -27.66
N LEU A 9 -6.71 39.99 -28.25
CA LEU A 9 -6.92 38.65 -27.72
C LEU A 9 -5.76 38.33 -26.77
N LEU A 10 -5.77 38.85 -25.54
CA LEU A 10 -4.72 38.57 -24.54
C LEU A 10 -5.31 38.55 -23.12
N ALA A 11 -5.88 37.41 -22.74
CA ALA A 11 -6.01 37.00 -21.35
C ALA A 11 -6.07 35.48 -21.26
N THR A 12 -5.05 34.80 -21.81
CA THR A 12 -4.73 33.43 -21.41
C THR A 12 -4.13 33.49 -20.00
N LEU A 13 -5.00 33.43 -18.99
CA LEU A 13 -4.62 33.08 -17.62
C LEU A 13 -4.26 31.59 -17.59
N SER A 14 -3.06 31.30 -18.09
CA SER A 14 -2.33 30.05 -17.89
C SER A 14 -1.06 30.35 -17.07
N PHE A 15 -1.25 30.73 -15.81
CA PHE A 15 -0.31 30.39 -14.75
C PHE A 15 -0.80 29.03 -14.22
N GLY A 16 -0.07 27.94 -14.33
CA GLY A 16 1.33 27.79 -13.97
C GLY A 16 1.35 26.67 -12.93
N ALA A 17 2.03 25.58 -13.26
CA ALA A 17 2.02 24.33 -12.53
C ALA A 17 2.35 24.49 -11.02
N THR A 18 1.47 23.97 -10.16
CA THR A 18 1.92 23.27 -8.97
C THR A 18 1.92 21.78 -9.30
N ALA A 19 3.01 21.33 -9.92
CA ALA A 19 3.39 19.93 -9.86
C ALA A 19 3.79 19.63 -8.40
N TRP A 20 2.83 19.19 -7.59
CA TRP A 20 3.14 18.53 -6.33
C TRP A 20 2.06 17.52 -5.97
N ALA A 21 2.31 16.28 -6.38
CA ALA A 21 2.03 15.06 -5.64
C ALA A 21 2.33 13.88 -6.57
N ALA A 22 3.59 13.77 -7.00
CA ALA A 22 4.13 12.50 -7.48
C ALA A 22 4.85 11.83 -6.32
N ASP A 23 4.15 11.64 -5.19
CA ASP A 23 4.61 10.80 -4.10
C ASP A 23 3.38 10.28 -3.34
N ALA A 24 2.69 9.30 -3.92
CA ALA A 24 1.55 8.62 -3.31
C ALA A 24 1.40 7.19 -3.84
N ALA A 25 2.51 6.54 -4.21
CA ALA A 25 2.49 5.17 -4.73
C ALA A 25 3.11 4.15 -3.77
N ASP A 26 3.74 4.56 -2.67
CA ASP A 26 4.50 3.65 -1.79
C ASP A 26 4.04 3.64 -0.34
N GLU A 27 2.81 4.07 -0.01
CA GLU A 27 2.38 4.05 1.40
C GLU A 27 1.90 2.68 1.90
N HIS A 28 1.81 1.67 1.02
CA HIS A 28 1.23 0.37 1.34
C HIS A 28 2.11 -0.80 0.89
N LYS A 29 3.44 -0.64 0.85
CA LYS A 29 4.32 -1.76 0.49
C LYS A 29 4.31 -2.82 1.59
N PRO A 30 3.98 -4.10 1.28
CA PRO A 30 4.06 -5.15 2.25
C PRO A 30 5.51 -5.38 2.70
N VAL A 31 5.72 -5.63 4.00
CA VAL A 31 7.05 -5.92 4.56
C VAL A 31 7.55 -7.31 4.19
N ASN A 32 6.65 -8.17 3.71
CA ASN A 32 6.90 -9.58 3.41
C ASN A 32 6.64 -9.88 1.93
N THR A 33 7.33 -10.90 1.44
CA THR A 33 7.16 -11.51 0.11
C THR A 33 6.47 -12.88 0.20
N VAL A 34 6.47 -13.49 1.37
CA VAL A 34 5.84 -14.78 1.66
C VAL A 34 4.65 -14.61 2.61
N CYS A 35 3.50 -15.20 2.26
CA CYS A 35 2.28 -15.16 3.05
C CYS A 35 2.46 -15.87 4.40
N PRO A 36 2.28 -15.18 5.53
CA PRO A 36 2.58 -15.72 6.85
C PRO A 36 1.58 -16.80 7.33
N ILE A 37 0.48 -17.01 6.61
CA ILE A 37 -0.48 -18.08 6.90
C ILE A 37 -0.16 -19.36 6.14
N SER A 38 0.25 -19.25 4.87
CA SER A 38 0.33 -20.37 3.93
C SER A 38 1.74 -20.69 3.43
N GLY A 39 2.72 -19.82 3.64
CA GLY A 39 4.08 -19.97 3.08
C GLY A 39 4.17 -19.81 1.56
N LYS A 40 3.08 -19.41 0.90
CA LYS A 40 3.03 -19.14 -0.54
C LYS A 40 3.44 -17.69 -0.82
N LYS A 41 3.89 -17.39 -2.04
CA LYS A 41 4.15 -16.00 -2.46
C LYS A 41 2.92 -15.12 -2.24
N ILE A 42 3.15 -13.87 -1.84
CA ILE A 42 2.08 -12.88 -1.74
C ILE A 42 1.48 -12.58 -3.12
N ASP A 43 0.23 -12.16 -3.12
CA ASP A 43 -0.44 -11.68 -4.31
C ASP A 43 -0.47 -10.14 -4.28
N PRO A 44 0.22 -9.46 -5.20
CA PRO A 44 0.28 -7.99 -5.23
C PRO A 44 -1.06 -7.35 -5.64
N THR A 45 -2.02 -8.13 -6.15
CA THR A 45 -3.36 -7.63 -6.46
C THR A 45 -4.21 -7.47 -5.19
N ILE A 46 -3.82 -8.13 -4.10
CA ILE A 46 -4.55 -8.07 -2.83
C ILE A 46 -3.94 -6.98 -1.96
N PRO A 47 -4.76 -6.03 -1.46
CA PRO A 47 -4.25 -4.98 -0.59
C PRO A 47 -3.71 -5.59 0.70
N PRO A 48 -2.50 -5.18 1.13
CA PRO A 48 -1.94 -5.69 2.35
C PRO A 48 -2.73 -5.21 3.57
N VAL A 49 -2.59 -5.95 4.66
CA VAL A 49 -3.29 -5.67 5.92
C VAL A 49 -2.41 -4.80 6.80
N GLU A 50 -2.94 -3.68 7.26
CA GLU A 50 -2.28 -2.85 8.27
C GLU A 50 -2.12 -3.63 9.58
N ALA A 51 -0.91 -3.63 10.14
CA ALA A 51 -0.62 -4.17 11.45
C ALA A 51 0.30 -3.21 12.21
N LYS A 52 0.10 -3.10 13.53
CA LYS A 52 1.01 -2.36 14.41
C LYS A 52 1.96 -3.34 15.07
N THR A 53 3.26 -3.05 15.00
CA THR A 53 4.31 -3.72 15.76
C THR A 53 4.16 -3.45 17.25
N ALA A 54 4.80 -4.26 18.09
CA ALA A 54 4.86 -4.03 19.53
C ALA A 54 5.50 -2.67 19.88
N ASP A 55 6.39 -2.16 19.02
CA ASP A 55 7.03 -0.85 19.11
C ASP A 55 6.12 0.32 18.65
N GLY A 56 4.87 0.05 18.29
CA GLY A 56 3.91 1.06 17.82
C GLY A 56 4.06 1.49 16.36
N LYS A 57 5.01 0.88 15.61
CA LYS A 57 5.20 1.15 14.16
C LYS A 57 4.10 0.48 13.35
N THR A 58 3.53 1.20 12.39
CA THR A 58 2.60 0.63 11.41
C THR A 58 3.39 -0.07 10.29
N ILE A 59 2.99 -1.30 9.97
CA ILE A 59 3.52 -2.11 8.88
C ILE A 59 2.38 -2.68 8.05
N TRP A 60 2.68 -3.10 6.83
CA TRP A 60 1.72 -3.70 5.91
C TRP A 60 2.07 -5.17 5.70
N ILE A 61 1.11 -6.07 5.92
CA ILE A 61 1.29 -7.51 5.76
C ILE A 61 0.62 -7.96 4.47
N GLY A 62 1.43 -8.36 3.49
CA GLY A 62 0.99 -8.95 2.23
C GLY A 62 0.47 -10.37 2.41
N VAL A 63 -0.53 -10.73 1.61
CA VAL A 63 -1.18 -12.05 1.66
C VAL A 63 -1.30 -12.67 0.28
N CYS A 64 -1.41 -13.99 0.22
CA CYS A 64 -1.63 -14.72 -1.03
C CYS A 64 -3.11 -14.84 -1.44
N SER A 65 -4.06 -14.51 -0.55
CA SER A 65 -5.50 -14.69 -0.78
C SER A 65 -6.34 -13.83 0.17
N GLU A 66 -7.57 -13.48 -0.22
CA GLU A 66 -8.48 -12.69 0.63
C GLU A 66 -8.81 -13.38 1.96
N GLY A 67 -8.91 -14.71 1.97
CA GLY A 67 -9.12 -15.49 3.19
C GLY A 67 -7.98 -15.31 4.20
N SER A 68 -6.75 -15.18 3.71
CA SER A 68 -5.58 -14.87 4.53
C SER A 68 -5.67 -13.44 5.08
N ALA A 69 -6.07 -12.45 4.26
CA ALA A 69 -6.29 -11.09 4.75
C ALA A 69 -7.34 -11.05 5.88
N LYS A 70 -8.46 -11.77 5.74
CA LYS A 70 -9.50 -11.83 6.78
C LYS A 70 -8.99 -12.44 8.09
N LYS A 71 -8.11 -13.44 8.03
CA LYS A 71 -7.48 -14.06 9.22
C LYS A 71 -6.51 -13.10 9.90
N ILE A 72 -5.66 -12.41 9.14
CA ILE A 72 -4.72 -11.43 9.68
C ILE A 72 -5.45 -10.24 10.27
N LYS A 73 -6.51 -9.74 9.61
CA LYS A 73 -7.34 -8.64 10.12
C LYS A 73 -7.96 -8.91 11.50
N LYS A 74 -8.18 -10.18 11.87
CA LYS A 74 -8.71 -10.53 13.21
C LYS A 74 -7.67 -10.37 14.31
N ASP A 75 -6.40 -10.66 14.00
CA ASP A 75 -5.31 -10.58 14.96
C ASP A 75 -4.00 -10.20 14.25
N PRO A 76 -3.85 -8.94 13.81
CA PRO A 76 -2.74 -8.56 12.94
C PRO A 76 -1.40 -8.64 13.68
N ALA A 77 -1.38 -8.35 14.98
CA ALA A 77 -0.21 -8.38 15.84
C ALA A 77 0.48 -9.76 15.87
N LYS A 78 -0.29 -10.86 15.88
CA LYS A 78 0.25 -12.23 15.83
C LYS A 78 1.05 -12.53 14.56
N TYR A 79 0.74 -11.88 13.44
CA TYR A 79 1.39 -12.15 12.15
C TYR A 79 2.53 -11.18 11.84
N VAL A 80 2.69 -10.11 12.62
CA VAL A 80 3.74 -9.09 12.41
C VAL A 80 5.12 -9.74 12.32
N LYS A 81 5.49 -10.53 13.33
CA LYS A 81 6.82 -11.15 13.41
C LYS A 81 7.10 -12.06 12.22
N ALA A 82 6.17 -12.97 11.93
CA ALA A 82 6.30 -13.87 10.80
C ALA A 82 6.33 -13.15 9.44
N ALA A 83 5.58 -12.06 9.27
CA ALA A 83 5.67 -11.24 8.08
C ALA A 83 7.06 -10.59 7.97
N MET A 84 7.57 -9.98 9.04
CA MET A 84 8.89 -9.36 9.05
C MET A 84 10.03 -10.37 8.80
N ASP A 85 9.86 -11.61 9.24
CA ASP A 85 10.83 -12.70 9.04
C ASP A 85 10.61 -13.48 7.73
N ASP A 86 9.65 -13.10 6.88
CA ASP A 86 9.24 -13.84 5.66
C ASP A 86 8.93 -15.33 5.93
N LYS A 87 8.37 -15.61 7.11
CA LYS A 87 8.06 -16.95 7.62
C LYS A 87 6.56 -17.16 7.79
N THR A 88 6.18 -18.41 8.03
CA THR A 88 4.78 -18.81 8.24
C THR A 88 4.52 -19.08 9.72
N ILE A 89 3.50 -18.46 10.32
CA ILE A 89 3.11 -18.72 11.73
C ILE A 89 2.53 -20.13 11.94
N ALA A 90 2.25 -20.88 10.87
CA ALA A 90 1.96 -22.31 10.96
C ALA A 90 3.06 -23.09 11.73
N GLN A 91 4.25 -22.49 11.88
CA GLN A 91 5.37 -23.07 12.60
C GLN A 91 5.54 -22.55 14.04
N GLU A 92 4.80 -21.51 14.46
CA GLU A 92 4.95 -20.90 15.80
C GLU A 92 3.82 -21.31 16.78
N GLU A 93 2.69 -21.82 16.27
CA GLU A 93 1.63 -22.44 17.11
C GLU A 93 2.01 -23.85 17.62
N ALA A 94 3.21 -24.36 17.27
CA ALA A 94 3.73 -25.64 17.74
C ALA A 94 4.63 -25.51 19.01
N GLY A 95 4.63 -24.34 19.65
CA GLY A 95 5.45 -24.06 20.82
C GLY A 95 4.68 -23.37 21.94
N LYS A 96 3.68 -24.05 22.51
CA LYS A 96 3.17 -23.74 23.85
C LYS A 96 2.97 -25.01 24.65
#